data_AF-A0A9W8JC63-F1
#
_entry.id   AF-A0A9W8JC63-F1
#
_cell.length_a   1.000
_cell.length_b   1.000
_cell.length_c   1.000
_cell.angle_alpha   90.00
_cell.angle_beta   90.00
_cell.angle_gamma   90.00
#
_symmetry.space_group_name_H-M   'P 1'
#
loop_
_entity.id
_entity.type
_entity.pdbx_description
1 polymer ?
#
loop_
_entity_poly.entity_id
_entity_poly.type
_entity_poly.pdbx_seq_one_letter_code
_entity_poly.pdbx_strand_id
1 'polypeptide(L)'
;MMHDRQVFENPFAFDPERYLKDGKIDRSVPDAEFAAFGHGRRICPGRQFSHDGLFLIAASILSVFSVSAPKDEAGNPVFPKLEIKSPSVAKPLPFKCDITLRPGREALLGD
;
A
#
# COMPACT_ATOMS: atom_id res chain seq x y z
N MET A 1 15.85 8.83 -4.65
CA MET A 1 14.66 9.70 -4.57
C MET A 1 13.71 9.26 -3.48
N MET A 2 13.01 8.11 -3.57
CA MET A 2 11.98 7.73 -2.59
C MET A 2 12.45 7.57 -1.14
N HIS A 3 13.75 7.35 -0.91
CA HIS A 3 14.35 7.31 0.44
C HIS A 3 15.32 8.47 0.73
N ASP A 4 15.30 9.52 -0.08
CA ASP A 4 16.22 10.66 0.07
C ASP A 4 15.69 11.64 1.14
N ARG A 5 16.51 11.90 2.17
CA ARG A 5 16.18 12.82 3.27
C ARG A 5 16.11 14.29 2.85
N GLN A 6 16.69 14.65 1.70
CA GLN A 6 16.55 16.00 1.15
C GLN A 6 15.21 16.20 0.45
N VAL A 7 14.54 15.10 0.08
CA VAL A 7 13.24 15.09 -0.61
C VAL A 7 12.11 14.85 0.38
N PHE A 8 12.30 13.91 1.31
CA PHE A 8 11.30 13.52 2.29
C PHE A 8 11.91 13.55 3.69
N GLU A 9 11.27 14.24 4.64
CA GLU A 9 11.76 14.39 6.03
C GLU A 9 11.94 13.03 6.75
N ASN A 10 10.91 12.18 6.67
CA ASN A 10 10.92 10.82 7.24
C ASN A 10 10.74 9.78 6.12
N PRO A 11 11.76 9.54 5.28
CA PRO A 11 11.61 8.80 4.02
C PRO A 11 11.22 7.32 4.21
N PHE A 12 11.52 6.75 5.38
CA PHE A 12 11.24 5.35 5.70
C PHE A 12 9.93 5.16 6.47
N ALA A 13 9.25 6.26 6.84
CA ALA A 13 7.95 6.17 7.51
C ALA A 13 6.84 5.93 6.48
N PHE A 14 5.93 5.01 6.80
CA PHE A 14 4.69 4.86 6.04
C PHE A 14 3.71 5.96 6.49
N ASP A 15 3.61 7.02 5.69
CA ASP A 15 2.89 8.25 6.01
C ASP A 15 2.07 8.67 4.77
N PRO A 16 0.85 8.12 4.58
CA PRO A 16 -0.03 8.49 3.47
C PRO A 16 -0.39 9.97 3.46
N GLU A 17 -0.56 10.57 4.63
CA GLU A 17 -0.95 11.96 4.83
C GLU A 17 0.07 12.94 4.25
N ARG A 18 1.33 12.53 4.06
CA ARG A 18 2.35 13.35 3.39
C ARG A 18 1.96 13.83 1.99
N TYR A 19 1.06 13.15 1.30
CA TYR A 19 0.57 13.54 -0.03
C TYR A 19 -0.68 14.43 0.04
N LEU A 20 -1.09 14.85 1.24
CA LEU A 20 -2.28 15.66 1.48
C LEU A 20 -1.93 16.96 2.21
N LYS A 21 -2.53 18.06 1.75
CA LYS A 21 -2.53 19.37 2.41
C LYS A 21 -3.95 19.91 2.44
N ASP A 22 -4.45 20.20 3.64
CA ASP A 22 -5.82 20.66 3.89
C ASP A 22 -6.90 19.75 3.26
N GLY A 23 -6.68 18.43 3.33
CA GLY A 23 -7.59 17.41 2.78
C GLY A 23 -7.57 17.30 1.25
N LYS A 24 -6.65 17.98 0.56
CA LYS A 24 -6.47 17.92 -0.89
C LYS A 24 -5.10 17.37 -1.23
N ILE A 25 -4.94 16.85 -2.44
CA ILE A 25 -3.64 16.37 -2.93
C ILE A 25 -2.63 17.52 -2.91
N ASP A 26 -1.51 17.33 -2.20
CA ASP A 26 -0.40 18.27 -2.19
C ASP A 26 0.50 18.05 -3.41
N ARG A 27 0.39 18.95 -4.39
CA ARG A 27 1.21 18.92 -5.62
C ARG A 27 2.65 19.39 -5.40
N SER A 28 3.00 19.90 -4.23
CA SER A 28 4.39 20.28 -3.91
C SER A 28 5.26 19.07 -3.55
N VAL A 29 4.63 17.95 -3.18
CA VAL A 29 5.31 16.71 -2.86
C VAL A 29 5.59 15.93 -4.15
N PRO A 30 6.81 15.42 -4.36
CA PRO A 30 7.13 14.65 -5.57
C PRO A 30 6.20 13.45 -5.75
N ASP A 31 5.68 13.32 -6.97
CA ASP A 31 4.78 12.24 -7.32
C ASP A 31 5.51 10.88 -7.32
N ALA A 32 5.01 9.95 -6.50
CA ALA A 32 5.55 8.61 -6.40
C ALA A 32 5.43 7.80 -7.71
N GLU A 33 4.51 8.18 -8.62
CA GLU A 33 4.36 7.55 -9.93
C GLU A 33 5.65 7.60 -10.75
N PHE A 34 6.43 8.67 -10.65
CA PHE A 34 7.70 8.77 -11.37
C PHE A 34 8.69 7.70 -10.94
N ALA A 35 8.74 7.37 -9.66
CA ALA A 35 9.59 6.31 -9.15
C ALA A 35 9.03 4.92 -9.45
N ALA A 36 7.71 4.75 -9.45
CA ALA A 36 7.05 3.45 -9.67
C ALA A 36 6.97 3.06 -11.16
N PHE A 37 6.70 4.02 -12.05
CA PHE A 37 6.40 3.78 -13.46
C PHE A 37 7.39 4.43 -14.42
N GLY A 38 8.32 5.25 -13.92
CA GLY A 38 9.29 5.97 -14.74
C GLY A 38 8.69 7.22 -15.41
N HIS A 39 9.37 7.71 -16.46
CA HIS A 39 8.98 8.93 -17.17
C HIS A 39 9.40 8.93 -18.64
N GLY A 40 8.83 9.86 -19.42
CA GLY A 40 9.17 10.08 -20.82
C GLY A 40 8.76 8.93 -21.74
N ARG A 41 9.51 8.70 -22.82
CA ARG A 41 9.17 7.73 -23.88
C ARG A 41 9.14 6.27 -23.41
N ARG A 42 9.66 5.96 -22.22
CA ARG A 42 9.75 4.60 -21.65
C ARG A 42 8.93 4.46 -20.36
N ILE A 43 8.04 5.41 -20.07
CA ILE A 43 7.10 5.29 -18.97
C ILE A 43 6.28 4.00 -19.11
N CYS A 44 5.97 3.36 -17.99
CA CYS A 44 5.23 2.10 -17.97
C CYS A 44 3.90 2.26 -18.75
N PRO A 45 3.68 1.47 -19.82
CA PRO A 45 2.45 1.54 -20.60
C PRO A 45 1.24 1.03 -19.80
N GLY A 46 1.47 0.20 -18.77
CA GLY A 46 0.44 -0.37 -17.91
C GLY A 46 0.02 0.51 -16.73
N ARG A 47 0.61 1.70 -16.53
CA ARG A 47 0.39 2.50 -15.30
C ARG A 47 -1.10 2.74 -15.01
N GLN A 48 -1.88 3.14 -16.01
CA GLN A 48 -3.29 3.47 -15.81
C GLN A 48 -4.10 2.24 -15.37
N PHE A 49 -3.88 1.12 -16.05
CA PHE A 49 -4.49 -0.16 -15.66
C PHE A 49 -4.08 -0.58 -14.25
N SER A 50 -2.81 -0.39 -13.88
CA SER A 50 -2.33 -0.68 -12.51
C SER A 50 -2.97 0.23 -11.46
N HIS A 51 -3.18 1.52 -11.75
CA HIS A 51 -3.86 2.44 -10.84
C HIS A 51 -5.31 2.02 -10.59
N ASP A 52 -6.07 1.82 -11.67
CA ASP A 52 -7.49 1.48 -11.59
C ASP A 52 -7.66 0.10 -10.91
N GLY A 53 -6.82 -0.86 -11.30
CA GLY A 53 -6.83 -2.21 -10.72
C GLY A 53 -6.46 -2.22 -9.24
N LEU A 54 -5.38 -1.54 -8.84
CA LEU A 54 -4.96 -1.51 -7.44
C LEU A 54 -5.97 -0.79 -6.55
N PHE A 55 -6.53 0.33 -7.03
CA PHE A 55 -7.59 1.04 -6.34
C PHE A 55 -8.81 0.14 -6.14
N LEU A 56 -9.26 -0.54 -7.19
CA LEU A 56 -10.42 -1.42 -7.11
C LEU A 56 -10.18 -2.61 -6.16
N ILE A 57 -9.00 -3.23 -6.22
CA ILE A 57 -8.63 -4.34 -5.32
C ILE A 57 -8.66 -3.86 -3.86
N ALA A 58 -7.98 -2.74 -3.57
CA ALA A 58 -7.92 -2.19 -2.21
C ALA A 58 -9.32 -1.80 -1.70
N ALA A 59 -10.10 -1.06 -2.50
CA ALA A 59 -11.45 -0.67 -2.16
C ALA A 59 -12.37 -1.87 -1.94
N SER A 60 -12.29 -2.90 -2.79
CA SER A 60 -13.11 -4.11 -2.66
C SER A 60 -12.77 -4.86 -1.37
N ILE A 61 -11.49 -5.13 -1.13
CA ILE A 61 -11.04 -5.82 0.09
C ILE A 61 -11.45 -5.01 1.32
N LEU A 62 -11.15 -3.71 1.37
CA LEU A 62 -11.42 -2.88 2.54
C LEU A 62 -12.90 -2.54 2.73
N SER A 63 -13.75 -2.69 1.71
CA SER A 63 -15.20 -2.52 1.86
C SER A 63 -15.87 -3.68 2.59
N VAL A 64 -15.31 -4.88 2.48
CA VAL A 64 -15.86 -6.14 3.01
C VAL A 64 -15.09 -6.64 4.22
N PHE A 65 -13.77 -6.52 4.22
CA PHE A 65 -12.89 -7.13 5.22
C PHE A 65 -12.13 -6.09 6.05
N SER A 66 -11.75 -6.51 7.25
CA SER A 66 -10.74 -5.88 8.09
C SER A 66 -9.45 -6.68 7.95
N VAL A 67 -8.35 -6.00 7.62
CA VAL A 67 -7.02 -6.61 7.51
C VAL A 67 -6.21 -6.17 8.72
N SER A 68 -5.65 -7.12 9.46
CA SER A 68 -4.91 -6.85 10.69
C SER A 68 -3.69 -7.75 10.84
N ALA A 69 -2.75 -7.33 11.70
CA ALA A 69 -1.61 -8.15 12.06
C ALA A 69 -2.09 -9.34 12.92
N PRO A 70 -1.53 -10.55 12.72
CA PRO A 70 -1.84 -11.69 13.56
C PRO A 70 -1.39 -11.42 15.00
N LYS A 71 -2.02 -12.09 15.96
CA LYS A 71 -1.67 -11.97 17.38
C LYS A 71 -0.74 -13.10 17.83
N ASP A 72 0.17 -12.79 18.75
CA ASP A 72 0.95 -13.80 19.49
C ASP A 72 0.12 -14.45 20.60
N GLU A 73 0.72 -15.39 21.35
CA GLU A 73 0.08 -16.08 22.49
C GLU A 73 -0.38 -15.13 23.61
N ALA A 74 0.25 -13.96 23.71
CA ALA A 74 -0.10 -12.91 24.68
C ALA A 74 -1.13 -11.90 24.12
N GLY A 75 -1.59 -12.09 22.88
CA GLY A 75 -2.58 -11.23 22.23
C GLY A 75 -2.01 -9.96 21.58
N ASN A 76 -0.68 -9.81 21.50
CA ASN A 76 -0.04 -8.64 20.90
C ASN A 76 0.06 -8.77 19.38
N PRO A 77 -0.10 -7.67 18.62
CA PRO A 77 0.04 -7.71 17.17
C PRO A 77 1.49 -7.98 16.75
N VAL A 78 1.66 -8.93 15.83
CA VAL A 78 2.95 -9.29 15.24
C VAL A 78 3.02 -8.72 13.82
N PHE A 79 3.63 -7.55 13.69
CA PHE A 79 3.79 -6.91 12.39
C PHE A 79 4.84 -7.62 11.53
N PRO A 80 4.60 -7.81 10.23
CA PRO A 80 5.56 -8.42 9.34
C PRO A 80 6.79 -7.52 9.19
N LYS A 81 7.99 -8.12 9.19
CA LYS A 81 9.22 -7.42 8.82
C LYS A 81 9.30 -7.37 7.30
N LEU A 82 9.55 -6.19 6.73
CA LEU A 82 9.74 -6.04 5.30
C LEU A 82 11.10 -6.61 4.90
N GLU A 83 11.10 -7.83 4.39
CA GLU A 83 12.27 -8.51 3.86
C GLU A 83 12.07 -8.78 2.37
N ILE A 84 13.00 -8.31 1.53
CA ILE A 84 12.93 -8.41 0.08
C ILE A 84 14.09 -9.28 -0.40
N LYS A 85 13.79 -10.31 -1.20
CA LYS A 85 14.82 -11.24 -1.73
C LYS A 85 15.16 -11.01 -3.21
N SER A 86 14.27 -10.35 -3.96
CA SER A 86 14.40 -10.21 -5.41
C SER A 86 15.05 -8.88 -5.79
N PRO A 87 16.11 -8.89 -6.63
CA PRO A 87 16.78 -7.67 -7.07
C PRO A 87 16.00 -6.91 -8.16
N SER A 88 15.06 -7.57 -8.84
CA SER A 88 14.33 -6.99 -9.99
C SER A 88 12.96 -6.45 -9.62
N VAL A 89 12.30 -7.08 -8.65
CA VAL A 89 10.96 -6.69 -8.17
C VAL A 89 10.98 -6.76 -6.66
N ALA A 90 10.65 -5.66 -6.00
CA ALA A 90 10.57 -5.56 -4.54
C ALA A 90 9.38 -6.35 -3.99
N LYS A 91 9.47 -7.69 -4.04
CA LYS A 91 8.47 -8.60 -3.49
C LYS A 91 8.84 -8.94 -2.04
N PRO A 92 7.93 -8.74 -1.06
CA PRO A 92 8.16 -9.18 0.31
C PRO A 92 8.21 -10.71 0.38
N LEU A 93 8.95 -11.25 1.34
CA LEU A 93 8.85 -12.65 1.73
C LEU A 93 7.42 -12.97 2.24
N PRO A 94 7.00 -14.26 2.21
CA PRO A 94 5.72 -14.66 2.76
C PRO A 94 5.54 -14.17 4.19
N PHE A 95 4.38 -13.56 4.48
CA PHE A 95 4.03 -13.06 5.79
C PHE A 95 2.60 -13.48 6.17
N LYS A 96 2.30 -13.46 7.46
CA LYS A 96 0.96 -13.76 7.99
C LYS A 96 0.16 -12.47 8.17
N CYS A 97 -1.14 -12.53 7.91
CA CYS A 97 -2.11 -11.49 8.20
C CYS A 97 -3.47 -12.12 8.52
N ASP A 98 -4.25 -11.45 9.33
CA ASP A 98 -5.61 -11.85 9.65
C ASP A 98 -6.56 -11.00 8.79
N ILE A 99 -7.39 -11.67 8.00
CA ILE A 99 -8.42 -11.05 7.16
C ILE A 99 -9.76 -11.54 7.67
N THR A 100 -10.51 -10.65 8.32
CA THR A 100 -11.81 -10.97 8.93
C THR A 100 -12.91 -10.18 8.27
N LEU A 101 -14.10 -10.76 8.15
CA LEU A 101 -15.27 -10.05 7.63
C LEU A 101 -15.60 -8.83 8.51
N ARG A 102 -15.97 -7.71 7.89
CA ARG A 102 -16.51 -6.55 8.61
C ARG A 102 -17.94 -6.84 9.06
N PRO A 103 -18.35 -6.38 10.25
CA PRO A 103 -19.73 -6.52 10.69
C PRO A 103 -20.73 -5.97 9.67
N GLY A 104 -21.76 -6.75 9.34
CA GLY A 104 -22.82 -6.34 8.42
C GLY A 104 -22.51 -6.56 6.92
N ARG A 105 -21.47 -7.34 6.60
CA ARG A 105 -21.08 -7.68 5.21
C ARG A 105 -21.29 -9.15 4.86
N GLU A 106 -21.94 -9.91 5.73
CA GLU A 106 -22.18 -11.36 5.61
C GLU A 106 -22.92 -11.72 4.33
N ALA A 107 -23.94 -10.93 3.97
CA ALA A 107 -24.75 -11.14 2.77
C ALA A 107 -23.97 -11.03 1.45
N LEU A 108 -22.74 -10.51 1.45
CA LEU A 108 -21.93 -10.37 0.24
C LEU A 108 -21.14 -11.65 -0.10
N LEU A 109 -21.02 -12.60 0.82
CA LEU A 109 -20.24 -13.81 0.61
C LEU A 109 -21.03 -14.97 -0.01
N GLY A 110 -22.35 -14.80 -0.19
CA GLY A 110 -23.24 -15.89 -0.60
C GLY A 110 -23.45 -16.93 0.50
N ASP A 111 -24.46 -17.77 0.32
CA ASP A 111 -24.71 -18.96 1.17
C ASP A 111 -23.82 -20.14 0.77
#